data_AF-A0A1X2ELU2-F1
#
_entry.id   AF-A0A1X2ELU2-F1
#
_cell.length_a   1.000
_cell.length_b   1.000
_cell.length_c   1.000
_cell.angle_alpha   90.00
_cell.angle_beta   90.00
_cell.angle_gamma   90.00
#
_symmetry.space_group_name_H-M   'P 1'
#
loop_
_entity.id
_entity.type
_entity.pdbx_description
1 polymer ?
#
loop_
_entity_poly.entity_id
_entity_poly.type
_entity_poly.pdbx_seq_one_letter_code
_entity_poly.pdbx_strand_id
1 'polypeptide(L)'
;MSGTPTDAPGDDDGAETTDAAAAAATPTWRRFAVVVIAAMAVVGALIAITVTVAHRGHRDGLSDEETRTQIVDAAGAIVRNAGLQKATGRFFFRSCPEDEADDADPQGPPYNGQVDMSFAVPADVAVDEYLRRISVMLAVHGWQTTMPPPGDDTWIAHKGGVAAALSPDPGDEHRGRATVFGECRNWGEHDGDEGTDVTGRLW
;
A
#
# COMPACT_ATOMS: atom_id res chain seq x y z
N MET A 1 31.21 -42.79 -72.78
CA MET A 1 31.72 -44.18 -72.84
C MET A 1 31.32 -44.84 -71.54
N SER A 2 30.05 -45.20 -71.35
CA SER A 2 29.26 -46.22 -72.08
C SER A 2 29.79 -47.63 -71.77
N GLY A 3 28.95 -48.46 -71.15
CA GLY A 3 29.22 -49.90 -71.06
C GLY A 3 28.56 -50.63 -69.88
N THR A 4 27.23 -50.70 -69.82
CA THR A 4 26.49 -51.94 -69.48
C THR A 4 26.56 -52.89 -70.70
N PRO A 5 26.04 -54.16 -70.71
CA PRO A 5 25.14 -54.89 -69.79
C PRO A 5 25.51 -56.40 -69.61
N THR A 6 24.59 -57.21 -69.03
CA THR A 6 24.19 -58.63 -69.36
C THR A 6 23.58 -59.28 -68.08
N ASP A 7 22.25 -59.43 -67.96
CA ASP A 7 21.34 -60.56 -68.34
C ASP A 7 21.73 -61.93 -67.70
N ALA A 8 20.87 -62.78 -67.12
CA ALA A 8 19.40 -62.92 -67.01
C ALA A 8 19.07 -63.95 -65.84
N PRO A 9 17.99 -64.77 -65.86
CA PRO A 9 16.73 -64.59 -65.12
C PRO A 9 16.43 -65.71 -64.09
N GLY A 10 15.33 -65.55 -63.33
CA GLY A 10 14.77 -66.61 -62.48
C GLY A 10 13.47 -66.17 -61.80
N ASP A 11 12.36 -66.37 -62.51
CA ASP A 11 11.00 -66.37 -61.99
C ASP A 11 10.80 -67.53 -60.99
N ASP A 12 10.09 -67.28 -59.90
CA ASP A 12 9.05 -68.21 -59.46
C ASP A 12 8.00 -67.48 -58.62
N ASP A 13 6.77 -67.64 -59.07
CA ASP A 13 5.53 -67.09 -58.57
C ASP A 13 5.15 -67.65 -57.19
N GLY A 14 4.39 -66.88 -56.41
CA GLY A 14 3.45 -67.52 -55.49
C GLY A 14 3.11 -66.76 -54.22
N ALA A 15 1.89 -66.21 -54.22
CA ALA A 15 1.05 -65.90 -53.06
C ALA A 15 1.51 -64.69 -52.21
N GLU A 16 0.65 -63.77 -51.78
CA GLU A 16 -0.78 -63.85 -51.55
C GLU A 16 -1.29 -62.40 -51.39
N THR A 17 -2.34 -62.03 -52.10
CA THR A 17 -3.10 -60.81 -51.83
C THR A 17 -3.91 -60.98 -50.56
N THR A 18 -3.66 -60.14 -49.55
CA THR A 18 -4.71 -59.79 -48.57
C THR A 18 -4.67 -58.30 -48.29
N ASP A 19 -5.66 -57.60 -48.83
CA ASP A 19 -6.18 -56.37 -48.26
C ASP A 19 -6.47 -56.58 -46.77
N ALA A 20 -5.87 -55.75 -45.91
CA ALA A 20 -6.34 -55.56 -44.55
C ALA A 20 -6.09 -54.11 -44.15
N ALA A 21 -7.13 -53.29 -44.31
CA ALA A 21 -7.29 -52.03 -43.61
C ALA A 21 -7.20 -52.28 -42.09
N ALA A 22 -6.04 -52.03 -41.50
CA ALA A 22 -5.86 -52.04 -40.06
C ALA A 22 -6.06 -50.62 -39.53
N ALA A 23 -7.21 -50.44 -38.88
CA ALA A 23 -7.65 -49.24 -38.17
C ALA A 23 -6.51 -48.59 -37.36
N ALA A 24 -6.43 -47.27 -37.44
CA ALA A 24 -5.53 -46.46 -36.62
C ALA A 24 -5.83 -46.71 -35.14
N ALA A 25 -5.04 -47.59 -34.52
CA ALA A 25 -5.01 -47.77 -33.08
C ALA A 25 -4.56 -46.44 -32.48
N THR A 26 -5.46 -45.75 -31.76
CA THR A 26 -5.07 -44.53 -31.05
C THR A 26 -4.03 -44.91 -30.00
N PRO A 27 -2.79 -44.39 -30.08
CA PRO A 27 -1.72 -44.82 -29.19
C PRO A 27 -2.14 -44.49 -27.76
N THR A 28 -2.14 -45.51 -26.89
CA THR A 28 -2.52 -45.46 -25.48
C THR A 28 -1.83 -44.33 -24.71
N TRP A 29 -0.62 -43.94 -25.14
CA TRP A 29 0.10 -42.73 -24.72
C TRP A 29 -0.77 -41.46 -24.72
N ARG A 30 -1.63 -41.26 -25.74
CA ARG A 30 -2.49 -40.07 -25.83
C ARG A 30 -3.52 -40.02 -24.70
N ARG A 31 -4.00 -41.17 -24.23
CA ARG A 31 -4.95 -41.24 -23.11
C ARG A 31 -4.27 -40.92 -21.78
N PHE A 32 -3.04 -41.42 -21.58
CA PHE A 32 -2.23 -41.06 -20.41
C PHE A 32 -1.85 -39.58 -20.40
N ALA A 33 -1.43 -39.02 -21.54
CA ALA A 33 -1.09 -37.61 -21.65
C ALA A 33 -2.28 -36.68 -21.33
N VAL A 34 -3.49 -37.01 -21.81
CA VAL A 34 -4.71 -36.23 -21.50
C VAL A 34 -5.06 -36.30 -20.01
N VAL A 35 -4.93 -37.45 -19.37
CA VAL A 35 -5.21 -37.60 -17.93
C VAL A 35 -4.20 -36.82 -17.08
N VAL A 36 -2.92 -36.84 -17.44
CA VAL A 36 -1.88 -36.06 -16.73
C VAL A 36 -2.11 -34.56 -16.88
N ILE A 37 -2.42 -34.08 -18.10
CA ILE A 37 -2.71 -32.66 -18.34
C ILE A 37 -3.96 -32.21 -17.58
N ALA A 38 -5.03 -33.01 -17.57
CA ALA A 38 -6.24 -32.71 -16.81
C ALA A 38 -5.97 -32.66 -15.30
N ALA A 39 -5.21 -33.61 -14.76
CA ALA A 39 -4.84 -33.62 -13.34
C ALA A 39 -3.99 -32.40 -12.96
N MET A 40 -3.01 -32.02 -13.79
CA MET A 40 -2.19 -30.82 -13.58
C MET A 40 -3.02 -29.53 -13.65
N ALA A 41 -3.99 -29.46 -14.57
CA ALA A 41 -4.89 -28.31 -14.67
C ALA A 41 -5.80 -28.18 -13.44
N VAL A 42 -6.32 -29.29 -12.90
CA VAL A 42 -7.11 -29.29 -11.65
C VAL A 42 -6.26 -28.85 -10.47
N VAL A 43 -5.03 -29.36 -10.33
CA VAL A 43 -4.12 -28.95 -9.25
C VAL A 43 -3.74 -27.48 -9.38
N GLY A 44 -3.44 -27.01 -10.60
CA GLY A 44 -3.17 -25.59 -10.87
C GLY A 44 -4.37 -24.69 -10.55
N ALA A 45 -5.59 -25.12 -10.87
CA ALA A 45 -6.81 -24.40 -10.53
C ALA A 45 -7.05 -24.36 -9.01
N LEU A 46 -6.84 -25.47 -8.30
CA LEU A 46 -6.96 -25.52 -6.84
C LEU A 46 -5.95 -24.60 -6.16
N ILE A 47 -4.67 -24.63 -6.59
CA ILE A 47 -3.63 -23.73 -6.07
C ILE A 47 -4.00 -22.27 -6.37
N ALA A 48 -4.42 -21.94 -7.60
CA ALA A 48 -4.82 -20.59 -7.95
C ALA A 48 -6.02 -20.11 -7.13
N ILE A 49 -7.02 -20.95 -6.88
CA ILE A 49 -8.17 -20.63 -6.02
C ILE A 49 -7.70 -20.38 -4.58
N THR A 50 -6.85 -21.24 -4.01
CA THR A 50 -6.33 -21.07 -2.64
C THR A 50 -5.51 -19.78 -2.51
N VAL A 51 -4.64 -19.49 -3.47
CA VAL A 51 -3.85 -18.23 -3.50
C VAL A 51 -4.75 -17.01 -3.64
N THR A 52 -5.77 -17.07 -4.50
CA THR A 52 -6.72 -15.96 -4.68
C THR A 52 -7.63 -15.77 -3.47
N VAL A 53 -8.00 -16.84 -2.76
CA VAL A 53 -8.78 -16.76 -1.51
C VAL A 53 -7.91 -16.26 -0.35
N ALA A 54 -6.64 -16.68 -0.27
CA ALA A 54 -5.69 -16.21 0.74
C ALA A 54 -5.33 -14.72 0.56
N HIS A 55 -5.18 -14.23 -0.68
CA HIS A 55 -4.94 -12.81 -0.94
C HIS A 55 -6.14 -11.90 -0.66
N ARG A 56 -7.36 -12.44 -0.57
CA ARG A 56 -8.53 -11.65 -0.15
C ARG A 56 -8.62 -11.46 1.37
N GLY A 57 -7.73 -12.07 2.15
CA GLY A 57 -7.76 -12.05 3.63
C GLY A 57 -6.60 -11.32 4.31
N HIS A 58 -5.66 -10.76 3.57
CA HIS A 58 -4.59 -9.92 4.12
C HIS A 58 -4.75 -8.53 3.54
N ARG A 59 -5.45 -7.66 4.26
CA ARG A 59 -5.38 -6.23 3.98
C ARG A 59 -3.99 -5.79 4.42
N ASP A 60 -3.23 -5.16 3.53
CA ASP A 60 -1.95 -4.53 3.85
C ASP A 60 -2.21 -3.26 4.70
N GLY A 61 -2.72 -3.45 5.91
CA GLY A 61 -2.94 -2.40 6.90
C GLY A 61 -1.67 -2.09 7.68
N LEU A 62 -1.59 -0.88 8.24
CA LEU A 62 -0.51 -0.52 9.15
C LEU A 62 -0.77 -1.13 10.52
N SER A 63 0.24 -1.76 11.11
CA SER A 63 0.21 -2.11 12.54
C SER A 63 0.26 -0.85 13.41
N ASP A 64 -0.13 -0.98 14.68
CA ASP A 64 -0.11 0.12 15.66
C ASP A 64 1.25 0.83 15.75
N GLU A 65 2.32 0.04 15.71
CA GLU A 65 3.68 0.58 15.77
C GLU A 65 4.08 1.28 14.46
N GLU A 66 3.69 0.75 13.31
CA GLU A 66 3.91 1.42 12.03
C GLU A 66 3.11 2.72 11.92
N THR A 67 1.85 2.73 12.36
CA THR A 67 1.00 3.91 12.44
C THR A 67 1.59 4.97 13.37
N ARG A 68 2.02 4.57 14.58
CA ARG A 68 2.67 5.48 15.53
C ARG A 68 4.00 6.01 14.98
N THR A 69 4.82 5.15 14.39
CA THR A 69 6.13 5.53 13.83
C THR A 69 5.93 6.52 12.70
N GLN A 70 5.04 6.24 11.74
CA GLN A 70 4.73 7.12 10.62
C GLN A 70 4.42 8.53 11.11
N ILE A 71 3.51 8.66 12.08
CA ILE A 71 3.01 9.97 12.45
C ILE A 71 3.94 10.74 13.39
N VAL A 72 4.59 10.05 14.33
CA VAL A 72 5.50 10.72 15.26
C VAL A 72 6.79 11.13 14.57
N ASP A 73 7.29 10.34 13.60
CA ASP A 73 8.45 10.72 12.80
C ASP A 73 8.12 11.93 11.92
N ALA A 74 6.92 11.97 11.31
CA ALA A 74 6.46 13.12 10.56
C ALA A 74 6.33 14.38 11.45
N ALA A 75 5.77 14.24 12.65
CA ALA A 75 5.67 15.32 13.63
C ALA A 75 7.05 15.85 14.05
N GLY A 76 7.99 14.96 14.35
CA GLY A 76 9.38 15.35 14.65
C GLY A 76 10.08 16.00 13.46
N ALA A 77 9.82 15.53 12.24
CA ALA A 77 10.34 16.17 11.03
C ALA A 77 9.78 17.60 10.85
N ILE A 78 8.49 17.85 11.14
CA ILE A 78 7.91 19.20 11.15
C ILE A 78 8.63 20.09 12.16
N VAL A 79 8.80 19.61 13.40
CA VAL A 79 9.49 20.35 14.47
C VAL A 79 10.91 20.73 14.04
N ARG A 80 11.71 19.77 13.56
CA ARG A 80 13.10 20.01 13.14
C ARG A 80 13.22 20.89 11.91
N ASN A 81 12.43 20.64 10.86
CA ASN A 81 12.55 21.34 9.58
C ASN A 81 12.04 22.79 9.66
N ALA A 82 11.00 23.04 10.46
CA ALA A 82 10.48 24.39 10.66
C ALA A 82 11.11 25.11 11.88
N GLY A 83 11.98 24.43 12.63
CA GLY A 83 12.63 25.00 13.82
C GLY A 83 11.64 25.41 14.90
N LEU A 84 10.59 24.62 15.11
CA LEU A 84 9.54 24.92 16.08
C LEU A 84 10.12 24.90 17.50
N GLN A 85 9.88 25.94 18.29
CA GLN A 85 10.46 26.06 19.63
C GLN A 85 9.50 25.55 20.70
N LYS A 86 10.03 24.93 21.76
CA LYS A 86 9.25 24.42 22.91
C LYS A 86 8.07 23.54 22.49
N ALA A 87 8.26 22.73 21.44
CA ALA A 87 7.25 21.83 20.94
C ALA A 87 6.94 20.73 21.97
N THR A 88 5.66 20.56 22.28
CA THR A 88 5.11 19.46 23.07
C THR A 88 4.12 18.69 22.21
N GLY A 89 4.00 17.38 22.40
CA GLY A 89 3.13 16.56 21.57
C GLY A 89 2.52 15.36 22.29
N ARG A 90 1.29 15.02 21.90
CA ARG A 90 0.59 13.82 22.35
C ARG A 90 0.09 13.02 21.15
N PHE A 91 0.42 11.74 21.12
CA PHE A 91 -0.05 10.79 20.12
C PHE A 91 -1.34 10.11 20.58
N PHE A 92 -2.25 9.84 19.66
CA PHE A 92 -3.40 8.97 19.87
C PHE A 92 -3.85 8.34 18.55
N PHE A 93 -4.62 7.26 18.65
CA PHE A 93 -5.38 6.74 17.53
C PHE A 93 -6.68 7.52 17.39
N ARG A 94 -7.07 7.82 16.16
CA ARG A 94 -8.31 8.53 15.85
C ARG A 94 -9.08 7.73 14.82
N SER A 95 -10.34 7.45 15.14
CA SER A 95 -11.26 6.78 14.21
C SER A 95 -11.42 7.65 12.96
N CYS A 96 -11.27 7.03 11.79
CA CYS A 96 -11.46 7.71 10.53
C CYS A 96 -12.95 7.82 10.20
N PRO A 97 -13.40 8.94 9.61
CA PRO A 97 -14.76 9.01 9.11
C PRO A 97 -14.96 7.99 7.98
N GLU A 98 -16.19 7.53 7.81
CA GLU A 98 -16.53 6.44 6.88
C GLU A 98 -16.13 6.73 5.43
N ASP A 99 -16.06 8.01 5.02
CA ASP A 99 -15.69 8.45 3.67
C ASP A 99 -14.17 8.56 3.45
N GLU A 100 -13.36 8.51 4.50
CA GLU A 100 -11.89 8.42 4.45
C GLU A 100 -11.40 6.97 4.58
N ALA A 101 -12.31 6.01 4.83
CA ALA A 101 -11.99 4.60 4.87
C ALA A 101 -11.86 4.05 3.43
N ASP A 102 -10.67 3.57 3.05
CA ASP A 102 -10.43 3.00 1.72
C ASP A 102 -11.31 1.77 1.44
N ASP A 103 -11.82 1.10 2.48
CA ASP A 103 -12.79 0.01 2.40
C ASP A 103 -13.70 0.02 3.65
N ALA A 104 -15.02 -0.05 3.51
CA ALA A 104 -15.90 -0.25 4.66
C ALA A 104 -15.76 -1.69 5.20
N ASP A 105 -15.20 -1.85 6.42
CA ASP A 105 -15.11 -3.14 7.10
C ASP A 105 -16.35 -3.37 7.99
N PRO A 106 -16.96 -4.58 8.00
CA PRO A 106 -18.01 -4.93 8.95
C PRO A 106 -17.62 -4.83 10.44
N GLN A 107 -16.32 -4.71 10.77
CA GLN A 107 -15.79 -4.57 12.13
C GLN A 107 -15.77 -3.12 12.64
N GLY A 108 -16.00 -2.13 11.77
CA GLY A 108 -15.95 -0.71 12.12
C GLY A 108 -15.00 0.08 11.20
N PRO A 109 -14.95 1.41 11.32
CA PRO A 109 -14.04 2.24 10.53
C PRO A 109 -12.57 1.99 10.91
N PRO A 110 -11.61 2.16 9.98
CA PRO A 110 -10.20 2.12 10.32
C PRO A 110 -9.82 3.32 11.20
N TYR A 111 -8.65 3.23 11.82
CA TYR A 111 -8.02 4.31 12.58
C TYR A 111 -6.83 4.88 11.81
N ASN A 112 -6.51 6.14 12.10
CA ASN A 112 -5.22 6.73 11.80
C ASN A 112 -4.47 7.12 13.08
N GLY A 113 -3.17 7.34 12.93
CA GLY A 113 -2.38 7.99 13.97
C GLY A 113 -2.58 9.49 13.91
N GLN A 114 -2.70 10.12 15.07
CA GLN A 114 -2.73 11.57 15.22
C GLN A 114 -1.69 12.03 16.24
N VAL A 115 -1.01 13.14 15.96
CA VAL A 115 -0.23 13.86 16.95
C VAL A 115 -0.76 15.28 17.05
N ASP A 116 -1.28 15.63 18.21
CA ASP A 116 -1.57 17.02 18.55
C ASP A 116 -0.34 17.64 19.20
N MET A 117 0.16 18.72 18.60
CA MET A 117 1.30 19.49 19.07
C MET A 117 0.93 20.92 19.39
N SER A 118 1.71 21.50 20.29
CA SER A 118 1.73 22.93 20.52
C SER A 118 3.16 23.42 20.62
N PHE A 119 3.42 24.63 20.13
CA PHE A 119 4.76 25.21 20.06
C PHE A 119 4.72 26.71 20.35
N ALA A 120 5.86 27.27 20.74
CA ALA A 120 5.98 28.70 21.04
C ALA A 120 6.08 29.54 19.76
N VAL A 121 5.37 30.67 19.77
CA VAL A 121 5.51 31.75 18.80
C VAL A 121 6.46 32.79 19.41
N PRO A 122 7.48 33.27 18.67
CA PRO A 122 8.33 34.37 19.14
C PRO A 122 7.51 35.62 19.47
N ALA A 123 7.81 36.27 20.61
CA ALA A 123 6.99 37.37 21.14
C ALA A 123 6.93 38.62 20.24
N ASP A 124 7.89 38.77 19.32
CA ASP A 124 8.01 39.88 18.37
C ASP A 124 7.43 39.54 16.98
N VAL A 125 6.78 38.39 16.83
CA VAL A 125 6.23 37.92 15.55
C VAL A 125 4.74 37.64 15.72
N ALA A 126 3.93 38.17 14.81
CA ALA A 126 2.51 37.84 14.76
C ALA A 126 2.32 36.35 14.42
N VAL A 127 1.37 35.68 15.09
CA VAL A 127 1.18 34.23 14.94
C VAL A 127 0.88 33.81 13.51
N ASP A 128 0.07 34.57 12.78
CA ASP A 128 -0.26 34.34 11.38
C ASP A 128 0.99 34.41 10.48
N GLU A 129 1.87 35.38 10.74
CA GLU A 129 3.12 35.51 10.03
C GLU A 129 4.06 34.32 10.33
N TYR A 130 4.10 33.88 11.59
CA TYR A 130 4.92 32.74 11.98
C TYR A 130 4.43 31.44 11.34
N LEU A 131 3.12 31.18 11.32
CA LEU A 131 2.51 30.01 10.67
C LEU A 131 2.75 30.00 9.16
N ARG A 132 2.70 31.18 8.52
CA ARG A 132 3.09 31.32 7.10
C ARG A 132 4.56 30.94 6.89
N ARG A 133 5.48 31.40 7.76
CA ARG A 133 6.92 31.05 7.67
C ARG A 133 7.13 29.54 7.85
N ILE A 134 6.44 28.91 8.81
CA ILE A 134 6.47 27.46 9.00
C ILE A 134 6.02 26.75 7.71
N SER A 135 4.90 27.17 7.13
CA SER A 135 4.38 26.57 5.88
C SER A 135 5.37 26.68 4.72
N VAL A 136 6.03 27.84 4.56
CA VAL A 136 7.10 28.00 3.56
C VAL A 136 8.26 27.04 3.81
N MET A 137 8.69 26.86 5.07
CA MET A 137 9.75 25.91 5.41
C MET A 137 9.33 24.48 5.12
N LEU A 138 8.11 24.08 5.47
CA LEU A 138 7.60 22.75 5.12
C LEU A 138 7.61 22.54 3.60
N ALA A 139 7.21 23.54 2.82
CA ALA A 139 7.27 23.48 1.35
C ALA A 139 8.70 23.27 0.83
N VAL A 140 9.69 23.98 1.39
CA VAL A 140 11.12 23.78 1.08
C VAL A 140 11.56 22.33 1.37
N HIS A 141 10.99 21.70 2.39
CA HIS A 141 11.25 20.30 2.76
C HIS A 141 10.31 19.30 2.05
N GLY A 142 9.66 19.70 0.97
CA GLY A 142 8.91 18.83 0.06
C GLY A 142 7.49 18.51 0.51
N TRP A 143 6.93 19.28 1.45
CA TRP A 143 5.50 19.24 1.73
C TRP A 143 4.72 20.06 0.70
N GLN A 144 3.55 19.59 0.29
CA GLN A 144 2.60 20.41 -0.47
C GLN A 144 1.79 21.25 0.51
N THR A 145 1.90 22.57 0.45
CA THR A 145 1.20 23.48 1.39
C THR A 145 0.11 24.28 0.72
N THR A 146 -1.01 24.43 1.41
CA THR A 146 -2.19 25.17 0.97
C THR A 146 -2.41 26.35 1.90
N MET A 147 -2.62 27.54 1.32
CA MET A 147 -2.96 28.73 2.10
C MET A 147 -4.39 28.61 2.67
N PRO A 148 -4.66 29.15 3.87
CA PRO A 148 -6.00 29.18 4.42
C PRO A 148 -6.98 29.92 3.49
N PRO A 149 -8.23 29.46 3.37
CA PRO A 149 -9.28 30.22 2.69
C PRO A 149 -9.61 31.52 3.46
N PRO A 150 -10.25 32.52 2.82
CA PRO A 150 -10.66 33.74 3.50
C PRO A 150 -11.56 33.46 4.71
N GLY A 151 -11.17 33.96 5.89
CA GLY A 151 -11.92 33.76 7.14
C GLY A 151 -11.47 32.56 7.98
N ASP A 152 -10.45 31.83 7.52
CA ASP A 152 -9.79 30.74 8.24
C ASP A 152 -8.31 31.13 8.49
N ASP A 153 -7.72 30.60 9.55
CA ASP A 153 -6.31 30.78 9.93
C ASP A 153 -5.50 29.48 9.89
N THR A 154 -6.12 28.38 9.43
CA THR A 154 -5.52 27.05 9.39
C THR A 154 -4.78 26.81 8.07
N TRP A 155 -3.47 26.62 8.17
CA TRP A 155 -2.62 26.19 7.07
C TRP A 155 -2.60 24.67 6.98
N ILE A 156 -2.73 24.12 5.78
CA ILE A 156 -2.68 22.67 5.56
C ILE A 156 -1.42 22.31 4.78
N ALA A 157 -0.72 21.27 5.22
CA ALA A 157 0.44 20.71 4.54
C ALA A 157 0.28 19.18 4.38
N HIS A 158 0.67 18.64 3.22
CA HIS A 158 0.64 17.20 2.97
C HIS A 158 2.02 16.68 2.54
N LYS A 159 2.34 15.44 2.92
CA LYS A 159 3.51 14.71 2.42
C LYS A 159 3.37 13.22 2.69
N GLY A 160 3.44 12.39 1.64
CA GLY A 160 3.59 10.94 1.75
C GLY A 160 2.54 10.26 2.65
N GLY A 161 1.26 10.52 2.41
CA GLY A 161 0.15 9.96 3.21
C GLY A 161 -0.14 10.69 4.53
N VAL A 162 0.68 11.67 4.90
CA VAL A 162 0.51 12.46 6.12
C VAL A 162 -0.04 13.85 5.78
N ALA A 163 -0.96 14.35 6.61
CA ALA A 163 -1.44 15.72 6.60
C ALA A 163 -1.06 16.43 7.91
N ALA A 164 -0.80 17.73 7.85
CA ALA A 164 -0.56 18.59 9.00
C ALA A 164 -1.42 19.85 8.89
N ALA A 165 -2.20 20.14 9.93
CA ALA A 165 -2.97 21.37 10.08
C ALA A 165 -2.29 22.27 11.11
N LEU A 166 -1.90 23.47 10.71
CA LEU A 166 -1.23 24.46 11.55
C LEU A 166 -2.17 25.63 11.80
N SER A 167 -2.40 25.99 13.06
CA SER A 167 -3.33 27.07 13.43
C SER A 167 -2.81 27.83 14.65
N PRO A 168 -3.31 29.05 14.91
CA PRO A 168 -3.11 29.70 16.20
C PRO A 168 -3.71 28.86 17.35
N ASP A 169 -3.16 29.02 18.55
CA ASP A 169 -3.85 28.56 19.75
C ASP A 169 -4.92 29.60 20.15
N PRO A 170 -6.22 29.25 20.21
CA PRO A 170 -7.26 30.20 20.59
C PRO A 170 -7.17 30.65 22.05
N GLY A 171 -6.43 29.92 22.91
CA GLY A 171 -6.25 30.23 24.32
C GLY A 171 -4.96 30.97 24.66
N ASP A 172 -4.01 31.06 23.73
CA ASP A 172 -2.68 31.65 23.98
C ASP A 172 -2.07 32.21 22.68
N GLU A 173 -2.04 33.55 22.55
CA GLU A 173 -1.49 34.23 21.37
C GLU A 173 0.02 34.00 21.15
N HIS A 174 0.72 33.51 22.17
CA HIS A 174 2.14 33.15 22.09
C HIS A 174 2.36 31.68 21.74
N ARG A 175 1.31 30.96 21.34
CA ARG A 175 1.38 29.56 20.93
C ARG A 175 0.70 29.30 19.61
N GLY A 176 1.28 28.38 18.86
CA GLY A 176 0.66 27.74 17.71
C GLY A 176 0.31 26.29 18.02
N ARG A 177 -0.61 25.74 17.26
CA ARG A 177 -0.99 24.33 17.27
C ARG A 177 -0.65 23.70 15.94
N ALA A 178 -0.24 22.44 15.99
CA ALA A 178 -0.06 21.60 14.81
C ALA A 178 -0.71 20.26 15.09
N THR A 179 -1.71 19.89 14.30
CA THR A 179 -2.27 18.54 14.33
C THR A 179 -1.79 17.79 13.11
N VAL A 180 -1.17 16.65 13.32
CA VAL A 180 -0.61 15.79 12.27
C VAL A 180 -1.43 14.51 12.20
N PHE A 181 -1.92 14.14 11.02
CA PHE A 181 -2.74 12.95 10.78
C PHE A 181 -2.07 12.00 9.77
N GLY A 182 -2.10 10.70 10.05
CA GLY A 182 -1.60 9.66 9.17
C GLY A 182 -2.68 9.03 8.28
N GLU A 183 -2.33 7.90 7.66
CA GLU A 183 -3.24 7.14 6.80
C GLU A 183 -4.27 6.34 7.61
N CYS A 184 -5.50 6.25 7.08
CA CYS A 184 -6.61 5.48 7.62
C CYS A 184 -6.49 3.99 7.28
N ARG A 185 -5.41 3.36 7.76
CA ARG A 185 -5.04 1.98 7.39
C ARG A 185 -4.78 1.08 8.59
N ASN A 186 -4.98 1.57 9.81
CA ASN A 186 -4.91 0.74 11.01
C ASN A 186 -6.30 0.13 11.29
N TRP A 187 -6.36 -1.19 11.40
CA TRP A 187 -7.60 -1.94 11.66
C TRP A 187 -7.66 -2.50 13.10
N GLY A 188 -6.78 -2.02 13.97
CA GLY A 188 -6.81 -2.30 15.40
C GLY A 188 -8.01 -1.64 16.06
N GLU A 189 -8.44 -2.20 17.19
CA GLU A 189 -9.46 -1.60 18.03
C GLU A 189 -8.80 -0.62 19.01
N HIS A 190 -9.20 0.66 18.94
CA HIS A 190 -8.61 1.75 19.71
C HIS A 190 -9.65 2.65 20.38
N ASP A 191 -10.93 2.26 20.37
CA ASP A 191 -11.98 3.02 21.04
C ASP A 191 -11.66 3.15 22.54
N GLY A 192 -11.53 4.41 22.99
CA GLY A 192 -11.23 4.74 24.37
C GLY A 192 -9.75 4.71 24.75
N ASP A 193 -8.84 4.50 23.80
CA ASP A 193 -7.40 4.59 24.05
C ASP A 193 -7.01 6.01 24.52
N GLU A 194 -6.16 6.07 25.55
CA GLU A 194 -5.62 7.33 26.06
C GLU A 194 -4.43 7.82 25.24
N GLY A 195 -4.33 9.13 25.07
CA GLY A 195 -3.20 9.72 24.36
C GLY A 195 -1.88 9.60 25.11
N THR A 196 -0.81 9.21 24.40
CA THR A 196 0.55 9.04 24.93
C THR A 196 1.39 10.30 24.71
N ASP A 197 2.10 10.79 25.73
CA ASP A 197 3.08 11.87 25.52
C ASP A 197 4.22 11.39 24.60
N VAL A 198 4.50 12.19 23.56
CA VAL A 198 5.57 11.94 22.60
C VAL A 198 6.53 13.13 22.51
N THR A 199 6.47 14.07 23.47
CA THR A 199 7.27 15.30 23.47
C THR A 199 8.76 14.99 23.34
N GLY A 200 9.24 13.97 24.05
CA GLY A 200 10.63 13.53 24.00
C GLY A 200 11.07 12.88 22.68
N ARG A 201 10.13 12.56 21.77
CA ARG A 201 10.42 11.94 20.46
C ARG A 201 10.36 12.91 19.29
N LEU A 202 10.02 14.18 19.53
CA LEU A 202 9.91 15.19 18.47
C LEU A 202 11.27 15.72 17.99
N TRP A 203 12.37 15.33 18.64
CA TRP A 203 13.71 15.91 18.47
C TRP A 203 14.71 14.85 18.02
#